data_AF-A0A929D0N2-F1
#
_entry.id   AF-A0A929D0N2-F1
#
_cell.length_a   1.000
_cell.length_b   1.000
_cell.length_c   1.000
_cell.angle_alpha   90.00
_cell.angle_beta   90.00
_cell.angle_gamma   90.00
#
_symmetry.space_group_name_H-M   'P 1'
#
loop_
_entity.id
_entity.type
_entity.pdbx_description
1 polymer ?
#
loop_
_entity_poly.entity_id
_entity_poly.type
_entity_poly.pdbx_seq_one_letter_code
_entity_poly.pdbx_strand_id
1 'polypeptide(L)' 'MYQDTIAAISTPIGEGGIGIVRLSGPDALAIARKVFARPLSNRRLVYG' A
#
# COMPACT_ATOMS: atom_id res chain seq x y z
N MET A 1 3.13 -19.12 13.63
CA MET A 1 2.02 -18.17 13.54
C MET A 1 2.17 -17.46 12.21
N TYR A 2 1.38 -17.83 11.20
CA TYR A 2 1.48 -17.20 9.88
C TYR A 2 0.86 -15.80 9.98
N GLN A 3 1.65 -14.76 9.70
CA GLN A 3 1.15 -13.39 9.59
C GLN A 3 0.71 -13.17 8.16
N ASP A 4 -0.59 -13.19 7.92
CA ASP A 4 -1.14 -12.86 6.62
C ASP A 4 -0.86 -11.41 6.24
N THR A 5 -0.88 -11.12 4.93
CA THR A 5 -0.80 -9.76 4.43
C THR A 5 -2.20 -9.14 4.39
N ILE A 6 -2.39 -8.02 5.08
CA ILE A 6 -3.67 -7.33 5.26
C ILE A 6 -3.68 -5.97 4.55
N ALA A 7 -4.86 -5.54 4.10
CA ALA A 7 -5.10 -4.22 3.52
C ALA A 7 -6.31 -3.53 4.17
N ALA A 8 -6.25 -2.21 4.34
CA ALA A 8 -7.35 -1.41 4.87
C ALA A 8 -7.35 0.03 4.36
N ILE A 9 -8.53 0.62 4.23
CA ILE A 9 -8.69 2.06 4.05
C ILE A 9 -8.22 2.74 5.34
N SER A 10 -7.28 3.68 5.23
CA SER A 10 -6.63 4.36 6.35
C SER A 10 -7.09 5.80 6.54
N THR A 11 -7.96 6.29 5.68
CA THR A 11 -8.60 7.60 5.75
C THR A 11 -10.10 7.46 6.01
N PRO A 12 -10.76 8.47 6.61
CA PRO A 12 -12.22 8.47 6.73
C PRO A 12 -12.92 8.30 5.37
N ILE A 13 -14.11 7.70 5.40
CA ILE A 13 -14.98 7.61 4.24
C ILE A 13 -15.66 8.96 4.04
N GLY A 14 -15.71 9.46 2.80
CA GLY A 14 -16.36 10.71 2.44
C GLY A 14 -15.57 11.48 1.39
N GLU A 15 -15.98 12.73 1.17
CA GLU A 15 -15.33 13.62 0.22
C GLU A 15 -13.98 14.13 0.76
N GLY A 16 -12.95 14.08 -0.08
CA GLY A 16 -11.60 14.54 0.25
C GLY A 16 -10.67 14.54 -0.97
N GLY A 17 -9.59 15.32 -0.92
CA GLY A 17 -8.64 15.41 -2.03
C GLY A 17 -7.72 14.19 -2.19
N ILE A 18 -7.58 13.38 -1.15
CA ILE A 18 -6.71 12.19 -1.12
C ILE A 18 -7.36 11.10 -0.26
N GLY A 19 -7.37 9.86 -0.76
CA GLY A 19 -7.66 8.66 0.02
C GLY A 19 -6.41 7.78 0.16
N ILE A 20 -6.25 7.10 1.30
CA ILE A 20 -5.10 6.23 1.55
C ILE A 20 -5.57 4.80 1.83
N VAL A 21 -4.99 3.83 1.11
CA VAL A 21 -5.07 2.40 1.44
C VAL A 21 -3.71 1.96 1.98
N ARG A 22 -3.69 1.31 3.14
CA ARG A 22 -2.48 0.76 3.77
C ARG A 22 -2.47 -0.75 3.60
N LEU A 23 -1.29 -1.27 3.24
CA LEU A 23 -1.00 -2.69 3.09
C LEU A 23 0.13 -3.06 4.07
N SER A 24 -0.03 -4.16 4.81
CA SER A 24 0.94 -4.60 5.82
C SER A 24 1.04 -6.11 5.86
N GLY A 25 2.26 -6.63 6.02
CA GLY A 25 2.53 -8.06 6.09
C GLY A 25 3.71 -8.49 5.21
N PRO A 26 4.06 -9.79 5.23
CA PRO A 26 5.24 -10.32 4.55
C PRO A 26 5.22 -10.10 3.03
N ASP A 27 4.04 -10.13 2.40
CA ASP A 27 3.88 -10.00 0.95
C ASP A 27 3.55 -8.56 0.50
N ALA A 28 3.51 -7.59 1.41
CA ALA A 28 3.06 -6.23 1.09
C ALA A 28 3.85 -5.60 -0.07
N LEU A 29 5.18 -5.73 -0.04
CA LEU A 29 6.03 -5.20 -1.11
C LEU A 29 5.85 -5.95 -2.42
N ALA A 30 5.68 -7.27 -2.37
CA ALA A 30 5.48 -8.10 -3.56
C ALA A 30 4.16 -7.78 -4.26
N ILE A 31 3.08 -7.60 -3.50
CA ILE A 31 1.78 -7.16 -3.99
C ILE A 31 1.89 -5.76 -4.59
N ALA A 32 2.50 -4.80 -3.89
CA ALA A 32 2.65 -3.43 -4.38
C ALA A 32 3.43 -3.35 -5.72
N ARG A 33 4.44 -4.21 -5.92
CA ARG A 33 5.18 -4.30 -7.19
C ARG A 33 4.34 -4.78 -8.38
N LYS A 34 3.22 -5.45 -8.15
CA LYS A 34 2.28 -5.84 -9.22
C LYS A 34 1.41 -4.67 -9.67
N VAL A 35 1.25 -3.65 -8.82
CA VAL A 35 0.39 -2.48 -9.09
C VAL A 35 1.20 -1.32 -9.68
N PHE A 36 2.40 -1.07 -9.17
CA PHE A 36 3.25 0.04 -9.62
C PHE A 36 4.33 -0.41 -10.61
N ALA A 37 4.45 0.28 -11.74
CA ALA A 37 5.46 -0.04 -12.77
C ALA A 37 6.88 0.42 -12.41
N ARG A 38 7.03 1.30 -11.41
CA ARG A 38 8.33 1.84 -11.00
C ARG A 38 8.92 1.07 -9.81
N PRO A 39 10.25 1.05 -9.66
CA PRO A 39 10.90 0.42 -8.51
C PRO A 39 10.45 1.05 -7.18
N LEU A 40 9.96 0.21 -6.27
CA LEU A 40 9.65 0.60 -4.90
C LEU A 40 10.89 0.45 -4.01
N SER A 41 11.18 1.46 -3.19
CA SER A 41 12.26 1.48 -2.20
C SER A 41 11.76 2.04 -0.87
N ASN A 42 12.40 1.63 0.23
CA ASN A 42 11.97 2.03 1.57
C ASN A 42 12.01 3.56 1.74
N ARG A 43 10.98 4.13 2.37
CA ARG A 43 10.83 5.57 2.67
C ARG A 43 10.94 6.50 1.44
N ARG A 44 10.54 6.02 0.26
CA ARG A 44 10.52 6.82 -0.99
C ARG A 44 9.12 6.88 -1.56
N LEU A 45 8.66 8.09 -1.86
CA LEU A 45 7.45 8.29 -2.65
C LEU A 45 7.72 7.98 -4.13
N VAL A 46 6.81 7.24 -4.75
CA VAL A 46 6.87 6.85 -6.15
C VAL A 46 5.58 7.28 -6.83
N TYR A 47 5.70 8.06 -7.90
CA TYR A 47 4.60 8.40 -8.79
C TYR A 47 4.47 7.31 -9.86
N GLY A 48 3.25 6.84 -10.12
CA GLY A 48 2.94 5.79 -11.08
C GLY A 48 1.50 5.83 -11.51
#